data_AF-A0A010R7U6-F1
#
_entry.id   AF-A0A010R7U6-F1
#
_cell.length_a   1.000
_cell.length_b   1.000
_cell.length_c   1.000
_cell.angle_alpha   90.00
_cell.angle_beta   90.00
_cell.angle_gamma   90.00
#
_symmetry.space_group_name_H-M   'P 1'
#
loop_
_entity.id
_entity.type
_entity.pdbx_description
1 polymer ?
#
loop_
_entity_poly.entity_id
_entity_poly.type
_entity_poly.pdbx_seq_one_letter_code
_entity_poly.pdbx_strand_id
1 'polypeptide(L)'
;MGIPLLDFHAHAQGNETERARFCQELRQTLATYGFARLRGHNISRAIIRELFSQAQRFFALPTAVKAKIAHGPAQNPHRGWSAVGKEKLAELLKLNAARDGERGVYDVRESLDLGSEQDTVTPNLWVPETDLPGLREFMGDFYEQCHSMHILLLEAVALSFSLDPQCLARQCQKDKTDDPSELRLNHYPATRAASLAAGNKAMRISPHTDFGLITLPKPPCSRVSSC
;
A
#
# COMPACT_ATOMS: atom_id res chain seq x y z
N MET A 1 -23.24 7.22 4.21
CA MET A 1 -23.19 5.74 4.33
C MET A 1 -21.74 5.34 4.52
N GLY A 2 -21.43 4.45 5.45
CA GLY A 2 -20.04 3.98 5.66
C GLY A 2 -19.75 2.72 4.84
N ILE A 3 -18.49 2.52 4.45
CA ILE A 3 -18.04 1.30 3.77
C ILE A 3 -18.28 0.09 4.72
N PRO A 4 -18.92 -1.00 4.28
CA PRO A 4 -19.16 -2.19 5.09
C PRO A 4 -17.88 -2.77 5.73
N LEU A 5 -18.01 -3.30 6.95
CA LEU A 5 -16.96 -4.06 7.65
C LEU A 5 -17.28 -5.55 7.56
N LEU A 6 -16.48 -6.28 6.81
CA LEU A 6 -16.64 -7.71 6.57
C LEU A 6 -15.72 -8.52 7.49
N ASP A 7 -16.20 -9.67 7.94
CA ASP A 7 -15.45 -10.56 8.82
C ASP A 7 -14.74 -11.66 8.03
N PHE A 8 -13.43 -11.54 7.89
CA PHE A 8 -12.65 -12.47 7.10
C PHE A 8 -12.54 -13.88 7.74
N HIS A 9 -12.80 -14.03 9.04
CA HIS A 9 -12.83 -15.37 9.67
C HIS A 9 -13.88 -16.26 9.03
N ALA A 10 -15.03 -15.70 8.63
CA ALA A 10 -16.09 -16.44 7.96
C ALA A 10 -15.61 -17.08 6.65
N HIS A 11 -14.65 -16.43 5.95
CA HIS A 11 -14.02 -17.00 4.77
C HIS A 11 -12.92 -18.01 5.13
N ALA A 12 -11.96 -17.59 5.96
CA ALA A 12 -10.77 -18.39 6.23
C ALA A 12 -11.08 -19.68 7.01
N GLN A 13 -11.97 -19.61 8.01
CA GLN A 13 -12.21 -20.66 8.99
C GLN A 13 -13.68 -21.10 9.08
N GLY A 14 -14.59 -20.41 8.37
CA GLY A 14 -16.01 -20.73 8.40
C GLY A 14 -16.39 -21.98 7.60
N ASN A 15 -17.60 -22.46 7.86
CA ASN A 15 -18.22 -23.52 7.06
C ASN A 15 -18.63 -23.01 5.65
N GLU A 16 -19.08 -23.91 4.78
CA GLU A 16 -19.46 -23.58 3.40
C GLU A 16 -20.50 -22.45 3.30
N THR A 17 -21.49 -22.43 4.20
CA THR A 17 -22.54 -21.40 4.22
C THR A 17 -21.98 -20.04 4.64
N GLU A 18 -21.09 -20.01 5.63
CA GLU A 18 -20.44 -18.77 6.09
C GLU A 18 -19.51 -18.21 5.02
N ARG A 19 -18.74 -19.08 4.35
CA ARG A 19 -17.89 -18.72 3.21
C ARG A 19 -18.69 -18.15 2.06
N ALA A 20 -19.78 -18.80 1.66
CA ALA A 20 -20.65 -18.33 0.58
C ALA A 20 -21.26 -16.96 0.91
N ARG A 21 -21.72 -16.76 2.14
CA ARG A 21 -22.24 -15.47 2.61
C ARG A 21 -21.18 -14.37 2.53
N PHE A 22 -19.97 -14.64 3.05
CA PHE A 22 -18.86 -13.67 2.97
C PHE A 22 -18.56 -13.29 1.52
N CYS A 23 -18.45 -14.27 0.62
CA CYS A 23 -18.18 -14.00 -0.80
C CYS A 23 -19.28 -13.14 -1.44
N GLN A 24 -20.55 -13.41 -1.14
CA GLN A 24 -21.67 -12.60 -1.62
C GLN A 24 -21.60 -11.14 -1.11
N GLU A 25 -21.35 -10.96 0.18
CA GLU A 25 -21.20 -9.64 0.81
C GLU A 25 -19.99 -8.88 0.25
N LEU A 26 -18.87 -9.58 0.02
CA LEU A 26 -17.67 -9.01 -0.59
C LEU A 26 -17.97 -8.51 -2.00
N ARG A 27 -18.60 -9.33 -2.85
CA ARG A 27 -18.97 -8.93 -4.22
C ARG A 27 -19.87 -7.70 -4.22
N GLN A 28 -20.92 -7.71 -3.40
CA GLN A 28 -21.85 -6.59 -3.32
C GLN A 28 -21.14 -5.31 -2.86
N THR A 29 -20.27 -5.43 -1.86
CA THR A 29 -19.50 -4.31 -1.30
C THR A 29 -18.55 -3.72 -2.35
N LEU A 30 -17.76 -4.57 -3.02
CA LEU A 30 -16.83 -4.13 -4.06
C LEU A 30 -17.55 -3.54 -5.28
N ALA A 31 -18.66 -4.14 -5.73
CA ALA A 31 -19.45 -3.62 -6.85
C ALA A 31 -20.12 -2.27 -6.54
N THR A 32 -20.45 -2.01 -5.27
CA THR A 32 -21.12 -0.77 -4.85
C THR A 32 -20.13 0.35 -4.56
N TYR A 33 -19.01 0.05 -3.89
CA TYR A 33 -18.11 1.07 -3.34
C TYR A 33 -16.73 1.07 -3.97
N GLY A 34 -16.28 -0.02 -4.60
CA GLY A 34 -14.89 -0.24 -4.97
C GLY A 34 -13.94 -0.48 -3.77
N PHE A 35 -14.47 -0.48 -2.54
CA PHE A 35 -13.72 -0.63 -1.30
C PHE A 35 -14.47 -1.52 -0.30
N ALA A 36 -13.73 -2.25 0.53
CA ALA A 36 -14.25 -3.00 1.67
C ALA A 36 -13.36 -2.76 2.90
N ARG A 37 -13.95 -2.80 4.11
CA ARG A 37 -13.18 -2.88 5.35
C ARG A 37 -13.19 -4.32 5.83
N LEU A 38 -12.04 -4.82 6.28
CA LEU A 38 -11.90 -6.18 6.76
C LEU A 38 -11.53 -6.19 8.25
N ARG A 39 -12.10 -7.12 8.99
CA ARG A 39 -11.60 -7.55 10.31
C ARG A 39 -11.28 -9.04 10.27
N GLY A 40 -10.51 -9.52 11.23
CA GLY A 40 -10.18 -10.95 11.31
C GLY A 40 -9.24 -11.42 10.18
N HIS A 41 -8.49 -10.50 9.57
CA HIS A 41 -7.39 -10.88 8.68
C HIS A 41 -6.19 -11.40 9.49
N ASN A 42 -5.25 -12.07 8.81
CA ASN A 42 -4.06 -12.69 9.42
C ASN A 42 -3.01 -11.68 9.96
N ILE A 43 -3.09 -10.40 9.62
CA ILE A 43 -2.14 -9.39 10.10
C ILE A 43 -2.50 -8.90 11.52
N SER A 44 -1.68 -9.24 12.50
CA SER A 44 -1.96 -8.91 13.91
C SER A 44 -1.81 -7.42 14.23
N ARG A 45 -2.50 -6.95 15.28
CA ARG A 45 -2.34 -5.59 15.79
C ARG A 45 -0.91 -5.27 16.23
N ALA A 46 -0.17 -6.27 16.72
CA ALA A 46 1.23 -6.10 17.13
C ALA A 46 2.11 -5.79 15.92
N ILE A 47 1.92 -6.52 14.82
CA ILE A 47 2.63 -6.30 13.56
C ILE A 47 2.30 -4.92 12.98
N ILE A 48 1.03 -4.50 13.01
CA ILE A 48 0.66 -3.15 12.57
C ILE A 48 1.33 -2.06 13.42
N ARG A 49 1.40 -2.23 14.76
CA ARG A 49 2.10 -1.26 15.62
C ARG A 49 3.59 -1.19 15.28
N GLU A 50 4.22 -2.34 15.08
CA GLU A 50 5.63 -2.40 14.70
C GLU A 50 5.87 -1.76 13.33
N LEU A 51 5.01 -2.00 12.34
CA LEU A 51 5.06 -1.35 11.03
C LEU A 51 5.09 0.17 11.14
N PHE A 52 4.19 0.76 11.93
CA PHE A 52 4.16 2.21 12.11
C PHE A 52 5.38 2.72 12.91
N SER A 53 5.89 1.94 13.86
CA SER A 53 7.12 2.26 14.60
C SER A 53 8.34 2.28 13.68
N GLN A 54 8.50 1.26 12.83
CA GLN A 54 9.56 1.15 11.83
C GLN A 54 9.47 2.27 10.79
N ALA A 55 8.26 2.55 10.27
CA ALA A 55 8.04 3.66 9.35
C ALA A 55 8.41 5.00 10.00
N GLN A 56 8.00 5.25 11.25
CA GLN A 56 8.34 6.48 11.98
C GLN A 56 9.85 6.63 12.16
N ARG A 57 10.56 5.55 12.55
CA ARG A 57 12.02 5.55 12.69
C ARG A 57 12.71 5.82 11.35
N PHE A 58 12.26 5.19 10.27
CA PHE A 58 12.78 5.42 8.93
C PHE A 58 12.62 6.87 8.48
N PHE A 59 11.41 7.42 8.56
CA PHE A 59 11.17 8.78 8.07
C PHE A 59 11.82 9.86 8.95
N ALA A 60 12.14 9.54 10.21
CA ALA A 60 12.93 10.39 11.11
C ALA A 60 14.45 10.40 10.80
N LEU A 61 14.95 9.48 9.96
CA LEU A 61 16.36 9.50 9.55
C LEU A 61 16.72 10.81 8.83
N PRO A 62 17.97 11.27 8.93
CA PRO A 62 18.45 12.41 8.17
C PRO A 62 18.20 12.22 6.67
N THR A 63 17.76 13.27 5.98
CA THR A 63 17.52 13.25 4.53
C THR A 63 18.72 12.72 3.75
N ALA A 64 19.95 13.04 4.18
CA ALA A 64 21.18 12.56 3.56
C ALA A 64 21.33 11.02 3.64
N VAL A 65 20.79 10.38 4.69
CA VAL A 65 20.78 8.91 4.82
C VAL A 65 19.73 8.32 3.88
N LYS A 66 18.50 8.83 3.91
CA LYS A 66 17.42 8.38 3.01
C LYS A 66 17.77 8.57 1.53
N ALA A 67 18.48 9.65 1.19
CA ALA A 67 18.92 9.95 -0.16
C ALA A 67 19.89 8.92 -0.75
N LYS A 68 20.60 8.13 0.08
CA LYS A 68 21.47 7.04 -0.39
C LYS A 68 20.70 5.94 -1.10
N ILE A 69 19.42 5.80 -0.79
CA ILE A 69 18.51 4.82 -1.40
C ILE A 69 17.42 5.50 -2.23
N ALA A 70 17.68 6.72 -2.73
CA ALA A 70 16.71 7.43 -3.53
C ALA A 70 16.33 6.60 -4.77
N HIS A 71 15.03 6.60 -5.08
CA HIS A 71 14.54 5.94 -6.28
C HIS A 71 15.26 6.47 -7.54
N GLY A 72 15.62 5.54 -8.44
CA GLY A 72 16.32 5.83 -9.68
C GLY A 72 15.42 6.45 -10.76
N PRO A 73 15.93 6.67 -11.98
CA PRO A 73 15.14 7.24 -13.09
C PRO A 73 14.20 6.23 -13.78
N ALA A 74 14.35 4.93 -13.49
CA ALA A 74 13.53 3.88 -14.09
C ALA A 74 12.15 3.83 -13.45
N GLN A 75 11.09 3.89 -14.26
CA GLN A 75 9.72 4.13 -13.78
C GLN A 75 9.01 2.90 -13.18
N ASN A 76 9.51 1.67 -13.39
CA ASN A 76 8.82 0.47 -12.92
C ASN A 76 9.78 -0.74 -12.88
N PRO A 77 9.80 -1.55 -11.80
CA PRO A 77 9.15 -1.31 -10.52
C PRO A 77 9.88 -0.26 -9.65
N HIS A 78 9.09 0.51 -8.91
CA HIS A 78 9.63 1.49 -7.98
C HIS A 78 10.22 0.78 -6.77
N ARG A 79 11.47 1.14 -6.43
CA ARG A 79 12.19 0.72 -5.22
C ARG A 79 12.93 1.91 -4.65
N GLY A 80 12.99 1.98 -3.32
CA GLY A 80 13.72 3.00 -2.58
C GLY A 80 12.88 4.20 -2.17
N TRP A 81 13.56 5.29 -1.81
CA TRP A 81 12.94 6.46 -1.20
C TRP A 81 12.64 7.58 -2.20
N SER A 82 11.43 8.13 -2.12
CA SER A 82 11.01 9.33 -2.85
C SER A 82 10.82 10.50 -1.90
N ALA A 83 11.52 11.60 -2.16
CA ALA A 83 11.45 12.82 -1.37
C ALA A 83 10.14 13.59 -1.60
N VAL A 84 9.79 14.46 -0.65
CA VAL A 84 8.61 15.34 -0.76
C VAL A 84 8.62 16.14 -2.07
N GLY A 85 7.50 16.08 -2.80
CA GLY A 85 7.30 16.79 -4.05
C GLY A 85 8.08 16.26 -5.27
N LYS A 86 8.80 15.13 -5.14
CA LYS A 86 9.40 14.46 -6.30
C LYS A 86 8.37 13.70 -7.13
N GLU A 87 7.40 13.07 -6.48
CA GLU A 87 6.29 12.43 -7.18
C GLU A 87 5.20 13.46 -7.46
N LYS A 88 4.81 13.52 -8.74
CA LYS A 88 3.79 14.42 -9.24
C LYS A 88 2.74 13.62 -9.98
N LEU A 89 1.95 12.85 -9.23
CA LEU A 89 0.92 11.99 -9.80
C LEU A 89 -0.10 12.79 -10.64
N ALA A 90 -0.36 14.05 -10.28
CA ALA A 90 -1.19 14.97 -11.06
C ALA A 90 -0.60 15.33 -12.44
N GLU A 91 0.73 15.40 -12.58
CA GLU A 91 1.39 15.63 -13.88
C GLU A 91 1.38 14.35 -14.73
N LEU A 92 1.60 13.18 -14.12
CA LEU A 92 1.54 11.87 -14.80
C LEU A 92 0.14 11.59 -15.38
N LEU A 93 -0.93 11.95 -14.66
CA LEU A 93 -2.32 11.76 -15.09
C LEU A 93 -2.83 12.85 -16.04
N LYS A 94 -2.00 13.83 -16.43
CA LYS A 94 -2.39 15.01 -17.25
C LYS A 94 -3.64 15.74 -16.73
N LEU A 95 -3.98 15.57 -15.45
CA LEU A 95 -5.15 16.21 -14.82
C LEU A 95 -4.95 17.73 -14.73
N ASN A 96 -3.69 18.18 -14.79
CA ASN A 96 -3.32 19.58 -14.94
C ASN A 96 -2.33 19.70 -16.10
N ALA A 97 -2.79 20.09 -17.28
CA ALA A 97 -1.92 20.68 -18.29
C ALA A 97 -1.45 22.04 -17.74
N ALA A 98 -0.44 22.03 -16.87
CA ALA A 98 0.18 23.25 -16.41
C ALA A 98 0.72 23.99 -17.64
N ARG A 99 0.28 25.24 -17.81
CA ARG A 99 0.89 26.16 -18.77
C ARG A 99 2.35 26.40 -18.34
N ASP A 100 3.24 26.54 -19.32
CA ASP A 100 4.65 26.85 -19.09
C ASP A 100 4.80 27.97 -18.03
N GLY A 101 5.49 27.67 -16.93
CA GLY A 101 5.82 28.62 -15.86
C GLY A 101 5.00 28.52 -14.56
N GLU A 102 3.89 27.78 -14.52
CA GLU A 102 3.17 27.51 -13.26
C GLU A 102 3.68 26.22 -12.60
N ARG A 103 4.13 26.29 -11.34
CA ARG A 103 4.49 25.08 -10.58
C ARG A 103 3.24 24.22 -10.41
N GLY A 104 3.21 23.06 -11.07
CA GLY A 104 2.14 22.08 -10.95
C GLY A 104 1.87 21.70 -9.48
N VAL A 105 0.64 21.26 -9.21
CA VAL A 105 0.26 20.74 -7.89
C VAL A 105 1.19 19.58 -7.52
N TYR A 106 1.84 19.65 -6.35
CA TYR A 106 2.71 18.60 -5.86
C TYR A 106 2.14 17.93 -4.61
N ASP A 107 2.49 16.66 -4.43
CA ASP A 107 2.08 15.88 -3.27
C ASP A 107 3.06 16.13 -2.11
N VAL A 108 2.54 16.57 -0.96
CA VAL A 108 3.29 16.80 0.28
C VAL A 108 3.44 15.47 1.02
N ARG A 109 4.23 14.59 0.41
CA ARG A 109 4.44 13.20 0.80
C ARG A 109 5.85 12.76 0.45
N GLU A 110 6.48 12.03 1.35
CA GLU A 110 7.62 11.17 1.01
C GLU A 110 7.21 9.70 1.12
N SER A 111 7.85 8.82 0.34
CA SER A 111 7.56 7.38 0.35
C SER A 111 8.82 6.53 0.43
N LEU A 112 8.64 5.29 0.89
CA LEU A 112 9.59 4.19 0.72
C LEU A 112 8.87 3.05 0.01
N ASP A 113 9.41 2.65 -1.13
CA ASP A 113 8.88 1.64 -2.03
C ASP A 113 9.70 0.37 -1.97
N LEU A 114 9.02 -0.75 -1.72
CA LEU A 114 9.60 -2.07 -1.50
C LEU A 114 8.82 -3.12 -2.28
N GLY A 115 9.47 -4.20 -2.65
CA GLY A 115 8.86 -5.42 -3.16
C GLY A 115 9.33 -6.65 -2.40
N SER A 116 9.22 -7.80 -3.04
CA SER A 116 9.70 -9.07 -2.50
C SER A 116 11.22 -9.06 -2.29
N GLU A 117 11.70 -9.58 -1.15
CA GLU A 117 13.14 -9.84 -0.96
C GLU A 117 13.69 -10.93 -1.89
N GLN A 118 12.80 -11.69 -2.54
CA GLN A 118 13.14 -12.73 -3.51
C GLN A 118 13.25 -12.17 -4.95
N ASP A 119 12.84 -10.92 -5.19
CA ASP A 119 12.94 -10.27 -6.50
C ASP A 119 14.42 -9.95 -6.81
N THR A 120 14.99 -10.75 -7.71
CA THR A 120 16.36 -10.55 -8.20
C THR A 120 16.47 -9.60 -9.39
N VAL A 121 15.35 -9.27 -10.04
CA VAL A 121 15.32 -8.37 -11.20
C VAL A 121 15.35 -6.92 -10.73
N THR A 122 14.56 -6.59 -9.70
CA THR A 122 14.52 -5.25 -9.11
C THR A 122 14.63 -5.31 -7.58
N PRO A 123 15.85 -5.53 -7.06
CA PRO A 123 16.06 -5.71 -5.63
C PRO A 123 15.70 -4.45 -4.83
N ASN A 124 15.24 -4.67 -3.59
CA ASN A 124 14.99 -3.59 -2.64
C ASN A 124 16.25 -2.78 -2.33
N LEU A 125 16.06 -1.47 -2.11
CA LEU A 125 17.13 -0.55 -1.70
C LEU A 125 17.03 -0.28 -0.20
N TRP A 126 18.05 -0.72 0.55
CA TRP A 126 18.07 -0.65 2.01
C TRP A 126 19.07 0.37 2.54
N VAL A 127 18.68 1.13 3.56
CA VAL A 127 19.64 1.88 4.37
C VAL A 127 20.55 0.90 5.12
N PRO A 128 21.79 1.29 5.47
CA PRO A 128 22.67 0.44 6.25
C PRO A 128 22.01 -0.02 7.56
N GLU A 129 22.26 -1.27 7.95
CA GLU A 129 21.75 -1.84 9.20
C GLU A 129 22.18 -1.01 10.43
N THR A 130 23.33 -0.34 10.35
CA THR A 130 23.82 0.59 11.37
C THR A 130 22.98 1.85 11.52
N ASP A 131 22.35 2.31 10.43
CA ASP A 131 21.52 3.52 10.43
C ASP A 131 20.11 3.19 10.94
N LEU A 132 19.58 2.00 10.63
CA LEU A 132 18.29 1.55 11.12
C LEU A 132 18.19 0.01 11.28
N PRO A 133 18.57 -0.52 12.44
CA PRO A 133 18.55 -1.96 12.68
C PRO A 133 17.14 -2.55 12.66
N GLY A 134 17.01 -3.72 12.03
CA GLY A 134 15.82 -4.55 11.98
C GLY A 134 14.80 -4.14 10.92
N LEU A 135 15.00 -3.06 10.17
CA LEU A 135 14.02 -2.60 9.17
C LEU A 135 13.85 -3.64 8.06
N ARG A 136 14.95 -4.12 7.48
CA ARG A 136 14.91 -5.04 6.33
C ARG A 136 14.21 -6.35 6.67
N GLU A 137 14.62 -6.98 7.76
CA GLU A 137 14.04 -8.24 8.25
C GLU A 137 12.53 -8.09 8.50
N PHE A 138 12.14 -7.08 9.28
CA PHE A 138 10.74 -6.84 9.59
C PHE A 138 9.89 -6.57 8.33
N MET A 139 10.39 -5.72 7.42
CA MET A 139 9.64 -5.36 6.22
C MET A 139 9.53 -6.53 5.23
N GLY A 140 10.54 -7.39 5.15
CA GLY A 140 10.47 -8.64 4.39
C GLY A 140 9.38 -9.58 4.94
N ASP A 141 9.37 -9.82 6.25
CA ASP A 141 8.33 -10.65 6.90
C ASP A 141 6.93 -10.04 6.75
N PHE A 142 6.83 -8.72 6.86
CA PHE A 142 5.56 -8.02 6.69
C PHE A 142 5.05 -8.10 5.25
N TYR A 143 5.94 -8.02 4.26
CA TYR A 143 5.61 -8.21 2.85
C TYR A 143 5.02 -9.61 2.61
N GLU A 144 5.66 -10.66 3.13
CA GLU A 144 5.17 -12.04 2.97
C GLU A 144 3.78 -12.24 3.60
N GLN A 145 3.52 -11.62 4.75
CA GLN A 145 2.19 -11.66 5.37
C GLN A 145 1.12 -10.94 4.55
N CYS A 146 1.46 -9.78 3.98
CA CYS A 146 0.57 -9.05 3.08
C CYS A 146 0.30 -9.85 1.81
N HIS A 147 1.32 -10.48 1.23
CA HIS A 147 1.18 -11.32 0.05
C HIS A 147 0.28 -12.53 0.33
N SER A 148 0.47 -13.21 1.46
CA SER A 148 -0.41 -14.31 1.87
C SER A 148 -1.87 -13.85 2.01
N MET A 149 -2.10 -12.67 2.62
CA MET A 149 -3.45 -12.11 2.71
C MET A 149 -4.03 -11.76 1.34
N HIS A 150 -3.21 -11.19 0.45
CA HIS A 150 -3.59 -10.83 -0.91
C HIS A 150 -4.08 -12.06 -1.70
N ILE A 151 -3.35 -13.17 -1.64
CA ILE A 151 -3.74 -14.43 -2.29
C ILE A 151 -5.10 -14.92 -1.78
N LEU A 152 -5.30 -14.95 -0.46
CA LEU A 152 -6.58 -15.40 0.11
C LEU A 152 -7.76 -14.47 -0.28
N LEU A 153 -7.51 -13.17 -0.44
CA LEU A 153 -8.53 -12.24 -0.92
C LEU A 153 -8.87 -12.44 -2.39
N LEU A 154 -7.86 -12.71 -3.24
CA LEU A 154 -8.10 -13.03 -4.65
C LEU A 154 -8.93 -14.31 -4.80
N GLU A 155 -8.67 -15.33 -3.96
CA GLU A 155 -9.49 -16.54 -3.91
C GLU A 155 -10.94 -16.25 -3.51
N ALA A 156 -11.15 -15.40 -2.49
CA ALA A 156 -12.49 -14.98 -2.08
C ALA A 156 -13.22 -14.20 -3.18
N VAL A 157 -12.50 -13.32 -3.90
CA VAL A 157 -13.05 -12.58 -5.04
C VAL A 157 -13.46 -13.55 -6.16
N ALA A 158 -12.58 -14.48 -6.56
CA ALA A 158 -12.88 -15.47 -7.59
C ALA A 158 -14.10 -16.34 -7.23
N LEU A 159 -14.16 -16.83 -5.99
CA LEU A 159 -15.31 -17.57 -5.46
C LEU A 159 -16.61 -16.75 -5.49
N SER A 160 -16.55 -15.45 -5.24
CA SER A 160 -17.73 -14.59 -5.30
C SER A 160 -18.35 -14.49 -6.70
N PHE A 161 -17.57 -14.78 -7.74
CA PHE A 161 -18.02 -14.88 -9.13
C PHE A 161 -18.26 -16.34 -9.58
N SER A 162 -18.25 -17.31 -8.65
CA SER A 162 -18.35 -18.74 -8.96
C SER A 162 -17.28 -19.23 -9.95
N LEU A 163 -16.08 -18.64 -9.87
CA LEU A 163 -14.92 -19.04 -10.65
C LEU A 163 -14.02 -20.00 -9.85
N ASP A 164 -13.06 -20.63 -10.53
CA ASP A 164 -11.96 -21.33 -9.87
C ASP A 164 -11.25 -20.37 -8.90
N PRO A 165 -11.18 -20.66 -7.58
CA PRO A 165 -10.53 -19.80 -6.58
C PRO A 165 -9.12 -19.37 -6.98
N GLN A 166 -8.39 -20.25 -7.67
CA GLN A 166 -7.00 -20.01 -8.01
C GLN A 166 -6.81 -19.19 -9.29
N CYS A 167 -7.86 -18.87 -10.05
CA CYS A 167 -7.71 -18.25 -11.36
C CYS A 167 -7.03 -16.88 -11.31
N LEU A 168 -7.31 -16.09 -10.28
CA LEU A 168 -6.66 -14.80 -10.00
C LEU A 168 -5.35 -15.01 -9.24
N ALA A 169 -5.36 -15.85 -8.20
CA ALA A 169 -4.17 -16.11 -7.37
C ALA A 169 -2.97 -16.60 -8.19
N ARG A 170 -3.18 -17.47 -9.20
CA ARG A 170 -2.11 -17.96 -10.09
C ARG A 170 -1.40 -16.86 -10.88
N GLN A 171 -2.08 -15.76 -11.19
CA GLN A 171 -1.48 -14.60 -11.87
C GLN A 171 -0.60 -13.76 -10.93
N CYS A 172 -0.71 -13.98 -9.63
CA CYS A 172 0.04 -13.28 -8.59
C CYS A 172 0.96 -14.23 -7.81
N GLN A 173 1.15 -15.47 -8.26
CA GLN A 173 2.12 -16.36 -7.67
C GLN A 173 3.53 -15.86 -7.98
N LYS A 174 4.40 -15.90 -6.96
CA LYS A 174 5.82 -15.59 -7.11
C LYS A 174 6.45 -16.67 -7.98
N ASP A 175 6.61 -16.43 -9.27
CA ASP A 175 7.78 -17.00 -9.93
C ASP A 175 8.99 -16.30 -9.30
N LYS A 176 10.08 -17.03 -9.06
CA LYS A 176 11.20 -16.53 -8.25
C LYS A 176 11.97 -15.38 -8.91
N THR A 177 11.49 -14.86 -10.04
CA THR A 177 12.19 -13.88 -10.86
C THR A 177 11.44 -12.56 -10.98
N ASP A 178 10.10 -12.55 -10.85
CA ASP A 178 9.31 -11.32 -10.94
C ASP A 178 8.08 -11.41 -10.01
N ASP A 179 8.13 -10.72 -8.87
CA ASP A 179 6.94 -10.46 -8.05
C ASP A 179 6.50 -9.00 -8.27
N PRO A 180 5.38 -8.78 -8.99
CA PRO A 180 4.96 -7.43 -9.34
C PRO A 180 4.32 -6.67 -8.17
N SER A 181 4.14 -7.30 -7.00
CA SER A 181 3.51 -6.63 -5.86
C SER A 181 4.43 -5.56 -5.27
N GLU A 182 3.83 -4.45 -4.85
CA GLU A 182 4.55 -3.32 -4.25
C GLU A 182 4.02 -3.03 -2.84
N LEU A 183 4.94 -2.78 -1.93
CA LEU A 183 4.70 -2.31 -0.58
C LEU A 183 5.22 -0.88 -0.46
N ARG A 184 4.29 0.08 -0.34
CA ARG A 184 4.60 1.51 -0.23
C ARG A 184 4.31 2.04 1.18
N LEU A 185 5.35 2.48 1.88
CA LEU A 185 5.21 3.31 3.07
C LEU A 185 5.03 4.76 2.66
N ASN A 186 3.96 5.41 3.11
CA ASN A 186 3.71 6.83 2.83
C ASN A 186 3.83 7.64 4.12
N HIS A 187 4.62 8.71 4.11
CA HIS A 187 4.69 9.68 5.19
C HIS A 187 4.26 11.06 4.70
N TYR A 188 3.36 11.68 5.47
CA TYR A 188 2.76 12.97 5.18
C TYR A 188 3.23 13.96 6.25
N PRO A 189 4.31 14.73 6.02
CA PRO A 189 4.91 15.62 7.02
C PRO A 189 3.91 16.63 7.60
N ALA A 190 4.17 17.19 8.79
CA ALA A 190 3.34 18.27 9.31
C ALA A 190 3.26 19.42 8.29
N THR A 191 2.06 19.84 7.92
CA THR A 191 1.83 20.86 6.88
C THR A 191 0.77 21.83 7.37
N ARG A 192 1.02 23.13 7.20
CA ARG A 192 0.07 24.17 7.63
C ARG A 192 -1.22 24.02 6.83
N ALA A 193 -2.37 23.98 7.51
CA ALA A 193 -3.67 23.79 6.84
C ALA A 193 -3.94 24.83 5.74
N ALA A 194 -3.51 26.09 5.95
CA ALA A 194 -3.60 27.16 4.95
C ALA A 194 -2.86 26.82 3.64
N SER A 195 -1.77 26.06 3.71
CA SER A 195 -1.01 25.63 2.52
C SER A 195 -1.77 24.60 1.68
N LEU A 196 -2.64 23.79 2.30
CA LEU A 196 -3.49 22.82 1.62
C LEU A 196 -4.81 23.47 1.14
N ALA A 197 -5.38 24.38 1.94
CA ALA A 197 -6.63 25.06 1.65
C ALA A 197 -6.54 26.03 0.47
N ALA A 198 -5.34 26.49 0.10
CA ALA A 198 -5.13 27.33 -1.07
C ALA A 198 -5.48 26.62 -2.40
N GLY A 199 -5.76 25.31 -2.39
CA GLY A 199 -6.51 24.59 -3.42
C GLY A 199 -5.80 24.35 -4.75
N ASN A 200 -4.64 24.96 -4.99
CA ASN A 200 -4.01 24.97 -6.31
C ASN A 200 -2.49 24.73 -6.31
N LYS A 201 -1.86 24.40 -5.17
CA LYS A 201 -0.40 24.24 -5.11
C LYS A 201 0.11 23.02 -4.35
N ALA A 202 -0.64 22.48 -3.39
CA ALA A 202 -0.18 21.38 -2.55
C ALA A 202 -1.35 20.49 -2.13
N MET A 203 -1.20 19.17 -2.31
CA MET A 203 -2.14 18.15 -1.82
C MET A 203 -1.41 17.14 -0.94
N ARG A 204 -2.13 16.38 -0.11
CA ARG A 204 -1.51 15.25 0.61
C ARG A 204 -1.15 14.14 -0.38
N ILE A 205 -2.12 13.76 -1.18
CA ILE A 205 -1.98 12.91 -2.35
C ILE A 205 -3.07 13.34 -3.35
N SER A 206 -2.71 13.43 -4.62
CA SER A 206 -3.65 13.81 -5.67
C SER A 206 -4.71 12.71 -5.90
N PRO A 207 -5.95 13.03 -6.32
CA PRO A 207 -6.94 12.02 -6.69
C PRO A 207 -6.41 11.09 -7.80
N HIS A 208 -6.56 9.78 -7.61
CA HIS A 208 -6.10 8.76 -8.55
C HIS A 208 -6.89 7.46 -8.37
N THR A 209 -6.70 6.53 -9.31
CA THR A 209 -7.04 5.12 -9.15
C THR A 209 -5.77 4.33 -8.94
N ASP A 210 -5.80 3.36 -8.03
CA ASP A 210 -4.68 2.45 -7.86
C ASP A 210 -4.50 1.58 -9.11
N PHE A 211 -3.25 1.21 -9.38
CA PHE A 211 -2.92 0.20 -10.38
C PHE A 211 -2.89 -1.19 -9.73
N GLY A 212 -3.13 -2.24 -10.52
CA GLY A 212 -3.12 -3.62 -10.05
C GLY A 212 -4.51 -4.16 -9.73
N LEU A 213 -4.55 -5.29 -9.02
CA LEU A 213 -5.80 -6.00 -8.71
C LEU A 213 -6.46 -5.50 -7.42
N ILE A 214 -5.70 -5.43 -6.32
CA ILE A 214 -6.18 -5.05 -5.00
C ILE A 214 -5.08 -4.27 -4.26
N THR A 215 -5.48 -3.22 -3.54
CA THR A 215 -4.63 -2.50 -2.58
C THR A 215 -5.09 -2.81 -1.16
N LEU A 216 -4.15 -3.00 -0.23
CA LEU A 216 -4.41 -3.20 1.20
C LEU A 216 -3.98 -1.97 2.02
N PRO A 217 -4.71 -0.84 1.97
CA PRO A 217 -4.29 0.38 2.67
C PRO A 217 -4.53 0.27 4.17
N LYS A 218 -3.50 0.58 4.96
CA LYS A 218 -3.64 0.75 6.41
C LYS A 218 -3.32 2.18 6.83
N PRO A 219 -4.32 3.03 7.14
CA PRO A 219 -4.05 4.33 7.73
C PRO A 219 -3.63 4.20 9.21
N PRO A 220 -2.88 5.18 9.76
CA PRO A 220 -2.58 5.23 11.19
C PRO A 220 -3.88 5.31 12.00
N CYS A 221 -3.92 4.66 13.16
CA CYS A 221 -5.08 4.79 14.06
C CYS A 221 -5.17 6.21 14.58
N SER A 222 -6.27 6.91 14.26
CA SER A 222 -6.59 8.20 14.89
C SER A 222 -7.12 8.06 16.31
N ARG A 223 -7.52 6.84 16.74
CA ARG A 223 -7.96 6.50 18.10
C ARG A 223 -7.51 5.10 18.50
N VAL A 224 -6.94 4.98 19.71
CA VAL A 224 -6.42 3.72 20.30
C VAL A 224 -7.48 2.61 20.37
N SER A 225 -8.76 2.96 20.49
CA SER A 225 -9.89 2.02 20.64
C SER A 225 -10.39 1.39 19.34
N SER A 226 -9.90 1.86 18.19
CA SER A 226 -10.26 1.36 16.85
C SER A 226 -9.09 0.68 16.13
N CYS A 227 -7.95 0.63 16.82
CA CYS A 227 -6.95 -0.39 16.59
C CYS A 227 -7.43 -1.67 17.23
#